data_AF-A0AAV7E8W8-F1
#
_entry.id   AF-A0AAV7E8W8-F1
#
_cell.length_a   1.000
_cell.length_b   1.000
_cell.length_c   1.000
_cell.angle_alpha   90.00
_cell.angle_beta   90.00
_cell.angle_gamma   90.00
#
_symmetry.space_group_name_H-M   'P 1'
#
loop_
_entity.id
_entity.type
_entity.pdbx_description
1 polymer ?
#
loop_
_entity_poly.entity_id
_entity_poly.type
_entity_poly.pdbx_seq_one_letter_code
_entity_poly.pdbx_strand_id
1 'polypeptide(L)'
;MMKSDSGQPAGVQSESSKSALSPLPPVVPKTAENAIVEYTKPATLLGDDEDLEVKLRGIIENVPVSVSNTSGSSAGSGSGDFHQYRQMRRKEQDRLSRMEADYQKRKEMV
;
A
#
# COMPACT_ATOMS: atom_id res chain seq x y z
N MET A 1 -17.09 5.44 65.70
CA MET A 1 -16.90 4.00 65.43
C MET A 1 -15.96 3.90 64.24
N MET A 2 -14.71 3.54 64.49
CA MET A 2 -13.67 3.32 63.49
C MET A 2 -13.90 1.99 62.79
N LYS A 3 -13.77 1.94 61.47
CA LYS A 3 -13.30 0.75 60.74
C LYS A 3 -12.42 1.22 59.58
N SER A 4 -11.15 1.37 59.92
CA SER A 4 -10.00 1.26 59.03
C SER A 4 -9.96 -0.17 58.48
N ASP A 5 -9.98 -0.31 57.16
CA ASP A 5 -9.50 -1.51 56.49
C ASP A 5 -8.45 -1.10 55.46
N SER A 6 -7.23 -1.52 55.77
CA SER A 6 -5.99 -1.26 55.05
C SER A 6 -5.67 -2.50 54.23
N GLY A 7 -6.00 -2.48 52.94
CA GLY A 7 -5.56 -3.49 51.97
C GLY A 7 -4.67 -2.85 50.91
N GLN A 8 -3.36 -2.76 51.17
CA GLN A 8 -2.39 -2.40 50.14
C GLN A 8 -2.11 -3.61 49.23
N PRO A 9 -2.01 -3.41 47.90
CA PRO A 9 -1.93 -4.48 46.91
C PRO A 9 -0.53 -5.11 46.79
N ALA A 10 -0.55 -6.41 46.50
CA ALA A 10 0.58 -7.28 46.22
C ALA A 10 1.45 -6.75 45.06
N GLY A 11 2.77 -6.83 45.24
CA GLY A 11 3.75 -6.51 44.22
C GLY A 11 3.64 -7.45 43.02
N VAL A 12 3.62 -6.84 41.83
CA VAL A 12 3.81 -7.53 40.55
C VAL A 12 5.03 -6.89 39.91
N GLN A 13 6.18 -7.51 40.12
CA GLN A 13 7.37 -7.27 39.32
C GLN A 13 7.10 -7.86 37.93
N SER A 14 6.93 -6.99 36.93
CA SER A 14 6.88 -7.41 35.52
C SER A 14 8.25 -7.19 34.91
N GLU A 15 9.09 -8.22 34.98
CA GLU A 15 10.33 -8.27 34.22
C GLU A 15 9.97 -8.40 32.73
N SER A 16 10.36 -7.41 31.93
CA SER A 16 10.23 -7.45 30.47
C SER A 16 11.28 -8.40 29.89
N SER A 17 10.88 -9.66 29.73
CA SER A 17 11.63 -10.68 29.01
C SER A 17 11.97 -10.19 27.60
N LYS A 18 13.27 -10.03 27.31
CA LYS A 18 13.81 -9.78 25.98
C LYS A 18 13.36 -10.89 25.03
N SER A 19 12.55 -10.55 24.03
CA SER A 19 12.20 -11.45 22.93
C SER A 19 13.43 -11.67 22.05
N ALA A 20 13.98 -12.88 22.09
CA ALA A 20 15.07 -13.29 21.21
C ALA A 20 14.57 -13.43 19.77
N LEU A 21 15.16 -12.68 18.83
CA LEU A 21 14.97 -12.87 17.39
C LEU A 21 15.63 -14.19 16.95
N SER A 22 14.99 -14.90 16.03
CA SER A 22 15.47 -16.16 15.43
C SER A 22 16.85 -16.01 14.76
N PRO A 23 17.68 -17.07 14.74
CA PRO A 23 19.05 -16.98 14.23
C PRO A 23 19.09 -16.71 12.72
N LEU A 24 19.98 -15.81 12.32
CA LEU A 24 20.26 -15.46 10.93
C LEU A 24 20.94 -16.66 10.22
N PRO A 25 20.64 -16.95 8.95
CA PRO A 25 21.31 -18.01 8.19
C PRO A 25 22.83 -17.77 8.09
N PRO A 26 23.63 -18.83 7.94
CA PRO A 26 25.09 -18.72 7.90
C PRO A 26 25.54 -17.80 6.75
N VAL A 27 26.30 -16.77 7.10
CA VAL A 27 26.91 -15.85 6.14
C VAL A 27 28.06 -16.58 5.45
N VAL A 28 27.86 -16.95 4.20
CA VAL A 28 28.94 -17.42 3.33
C VAL A 28 29.89 -16.26 3.01
N PRO A 29 31.22 -16.45 3.10
CA PRO A 29 32.19 -15.38 2.83
C PRO A 29 32.12 -14.98 1.35
N LYS A 30 31.79 -13.70 1.11
CA LYS A 30 31.79 -13.10 -0.22
C LYS A 30 33.21 -12.76 -0.63
N THR A 31 33.73 -13.45 -1.64
CA THR A 31 34.94 -13.03 -2.36
C THR A 31 34.69 -13.22 -3.85
N ALA A 32 34.18 -12.17 -4.49
CA ALA A 32 34.35 -11.80 -5.89
C ALA A 32 33.26 -10.77 -6.25
N GLU A 33 33.70 -9.52 -6.33
CA GLU A 33 32.96 -8.34 -6.75
C GLU A 33 32.59 -8.52 -8.25
N ASN A 34 31.30 -8.39 -8.61
CA ASN A 34 30.73 -8.38 -9.98
C ASN A 34 30.37 -9.73 -10.65
N ALA A 35 29.71 -10.65 -9.94
CA ALA A 35 28.96 -11.73 -10.60
C ALA A 35 27.57 -11.20 -11.02
N ILE A 36 27.36 -10.98 -12.32
CA ILE A 36 26.01 -10.77 -12.88
C ILE A 36 25.30 -12.12 -12.78
N VAL A 37 24.48 -12.30 -11.75
CA VAL A 37 23.60 -13.47 -11.63
C VAL A 37 22.48 -13.29 -12.63
N GLU A 38 22.52 -14.01 -13.74
CA GLU A 38 21.42 -14.07 -14.69
C GLU A 38 20.17 -14.62 -13.97
N TYR A 39 19.13 -13.80 -13.89
CA TYR A 39 17.87 -14.21 -13.29
C TYR A 39 17.11 -15.11 -14.28
N THR A 40 17.27 -16.42 -14.13
CA THR A 40 16.40 -17.39 -14.80
C THR A 40 15.08 -17.46 -14.03
N LYS A 41 13.99 -16.89 -14.58
CA LYS A 41 12.64 -17.00 -13.98
C LYS A 41 12.33 -18.49 -13.77
N PRO A 42 12.14 -18.98 -12.53
CA PRO A 42 11.86 -20.37 -12.29
C PRO A 42 10.54 -20.76 -12.97
N ALA A 43 10.53 -21.85 -13.73
CA ALA A 43 9.40 -22.30 -14.54
C ALA A 43 8.11 -22.54 -13.75
N THR A 44 8.20 -22.65 -12.41
CA THR A 44 7.06 -22.78 -11.51
C THR A 44 6.17 -21.53 -11.45
N LEU A 45 6.69 -20.35 -11.83
CA LEU A 45 5.95 -19.09 -11.74
C LEU A 45 4.99 -18.87 -12.93
N LEU A 46 5.06 -19.69 -13.99
CA LEU A 46 4.19 -19.57 -15.18
C LEU A 46 2.73 -19.98 -14.91
N GLY A 47 2.49 -20.86 -13.93
CA GLY A 47 1.13 -21.23 -13.50
C GLY A 47 0.52 -20.23 -12.51
N ASP A 48 1.37 -19.58 -11.72
CA ASP A 48 0.96 -18.63 -10.69
C ASP A 48 0.55 -17.26 -11.26
N ASP A 49 1.01 -16.92 -12.47
CA ASP A 49 0.70 -15.64 -13.12
C ASP A 49 -0.81 -15.49 -13.41
N GLU A 50 -1.47 -16.54 -13.92
CA GLU A 50 -2.93 -16.54 -14.16
C GLU A 50 -3.73 -16.49 -12.85
N ASP A 51 -3.30 -17.25 -11.84
CA ASP A 51 -3.92 -17.23 -10.51
C ASP A 51 -3.80 -15.86 -9.81
N LEU A 52 -2.68 -15.17 -10.05
CA LEU A 52 -2.50 -13.80 -9.59
C LEU A 52 -3.46 -12.84 -10.29
N GLU A 53 -3.62 -12.95 -11.61
CA GLU A 53 -4.57 -12.11 -12.37
C GLU A 53 -6.02 -12.32 -11.92
N VAL A 54 -6.45 -13.57 -11.71
CA VAL A 54 -7.78 -13.91 -11.21
C VAL A 54 -7.99 -13.33 -9.81
N LYS A 55 -6.98 -13.45 -8.93
CA LYS A 55 -7.03 -12.88 -7.58
C LYS A 55 -7.05 -11.35 -7.60
N LEU A 56 -6.27 -10.72 -8.47
CA LEU A 56 -6.24 -9.27 -8.66
C LEU A 56 -7.61 -8.76 -9.13
N ARG A 57 -8.25 -9.44 -10.10
CA ARG A 57 -9.62 -9.12 -10.53
C ARG A 57 -10.63 -9.24 -9.39
N GLY A 58 -10.61 -10.35 -8.66
CA GLY A 58 -11.49 -10.55 -7.51
C GLY A 58 -11.26 -9.51 -6.40
N ILE A 59 -10.01 -9.08 -6.17
CA ILE A 59 -9.73 -8.00 -5.22
C ILE A 59 -10.30 -6.67 -5.73
N ILE A 60 -10.06 -6.32 -7.00
CA ILE A 60 -10.55 -5.05 -7.56
C ILE A 60 -12.08 -4.98 -7.56
N GLU A 61 -12.76 -6.09 -7.82
CA GLU A 61 -14.22 -6.15 -7.93
C GLU A 61 -14.91 -6.26 -6.55
N ASN A 62 -14.34 -7.02 -5.61
CA ASN A 62 -15.02 -7.37 -4.37
C ASN A 62 -14.47 -6.66 -3.13
N VAL A 63 -13.27 -6.06 -3.19
CA VAL A 63 -12.70 -5.33 -2.06
C VAL A 63 -12.98 -3.84 -2.24
N PRO A 64 -13.65 -3.19 -1.28
CA PRO A 64 -13.84 -1.74 -1.31
C PRO A 64 -12.50 -1.01 -1.37
N VAL A 65 -12.29 -0.23 -2.43
CA VAL A 65 -11.12 0.64 -2.56
C VAL A 65 -11.34 1.89 -1.72
N SER A 66 -10.60 2.01 -0.61
CA SER A 66 -10.62 3.21 0.23
C SER A 66 -9.58 4.22 -0.22
N VAL A 67 -9.96 5.49 -0.33
CA VAL A 67 -9.02 6.60 -0.47
C VAL A 67 -8.66 7.11 0.92
N SER A 68 -7.40 6.95 1.33
CA SER A 68 -6.93 7.35 2.66
C SER A 68 -6.64 8.84 2.79
N ASN A 69 -6.53 9.57 1.67
CA ASN A 69 -6.08 10.96 1.62
C ASN A 69 -7.24 11.95 1.41
N THR A 70 -8.42 11.61 1.91
CA THR A 70 -9.62 12.43 1.77
C THR A 70 -9.94 13.10 3.09
N SER A 71 -9.78 14.42 3.13
CA SER A 71 -10.22 15.26 4.25
C SER A 71 -11.75 15.30 4.34
N GLY A 72 -12.29 15.59 5.53
CA GLY A 72 -13.74 15.70 5.73
C GLY A 72 -14.39 16.79 4.85
N SER A 73 -15.67 16.66 4.53
CA SER A 73 -16.36 17.56 3.59
C SER A 73 -16.45 19.02 4.04
N SER A 74 -16.40 19.26 5.36
CA SER A 74 -16.37 20.60 5.95
C SER A 74 -14.96 21.05 6.37
N ALA A 75 -13.93 20.24 6.07
CA ALA A 75 -12.56 20.62 6.32
C ALA A 75 -12.16 21.79 5.40
N GLY A 76 -11.33 22.70 5.93
CA GLY A 76 -10.78 23.79 5.13
C GLY A 76 -9.73 23.31 4.12
N SER A 77 -9.26 24.25 3.30
CA SER A 77 -8.22 23.97 2.30
C SER A 77 -6.85 23.80 2.95
N GLY A 78 -6.20 22.67 2.71
CA GLY A 78 -4.83 22.37 3.13
C GLY A 78 -3.78 22.99 2.20
N SER A 79 -2.53 23.04 2.66
CA SER A 79 -1.40 23.54 1.85
C SER A 79 -1.12 22.71 0.58
N GLY A 80 -1.53 21.44 0.58
CA GLY A 80 -1.39 20.51 -0.54
C GLY A 80 -2.54 20.53 -1.54
N ASP A 81 -3.70 21.09 -1.18
CA ASP A 81 -4.94 20.97 -1.96
C ASP A 81 -4.81 21.68 -3.31
N PHE A 82 -4.08 22.79 -3.34
CA PHE A 82 -3.76 23.49 -4.58
C PHE A 82 -3.03 22.58 -5.58
N HIS A 83 -2.02 21.84 -5.12
CA HIS A 83 -1.25 20.96 -5.99
C HIS A 83 -2.05 19.72 -6.41
N GLN A 84 -2.91 19.20 -5.54
CA GLN A 84 -3.83 18.11 -5.87
C GLN A 84 -4.83 18.54 -6.95
N TYR A 85 -5.47 19.70 -6.79
CA TYR A 85 -6.34 20.30 -7.80
C TYR A 85 -5.60 20.51 -9.13
N ARG A 86 -4.37 21.05 -9.10
CA ARG A 86 -3.57 21.29 -10.32
C ARG A 86 -3.27 20.01 -11.10
N GLN A 87 -3.03 18.90 -10.41
CA GLN A 87 -2.79 17.60 -11.04
C GLN A 87 -4.08 17.02 -11.62
N MET A 88 -5.16 17.03 -10.82
CA MET A 88 -6.48 16.58 -11.24
C MET A 88 -7.01 17.35 -12.45
N ARG A 89 -6.83 18.68 -12.47
CA ARG A 89 -7.22 19.52 -13.61
C ARG A 89 -6.51 19.15 -14.91
N ARG A 90 -5.20 18.90 -14.85
CA ARG A 90 -4.42 18.48 -16.03
C ARG A 90 -4.89 17.13 -16.54
N LYS A 91 -5.03 16.15 -15.64
CA LYS A 91 -5.55 14.82 -15.98
C LYS A 91 -6.96 14.90 -16.61
N GLU A 92 -7.82 15.77 -16.10
CA GLU A 92 -9.17 15.93 -16.62
C GLU A 92 -9.20 16.64 -17.98
N GLN A 93 -8.35 17.65 -18.19
CA GLN A 93 -8.20 18.29 -19.51
C GLN A 93 -7.69 17.30 -20.57
N ASP A 94 -6.71 16.47 -20.23
CA ASP A 94 -6.22 15.42 -21.12
C ASP A 94 -7.33 14.41 -21.45
N ARG A 95 -8.14 14.03 -20.46
CA ARG A 95 -9.28 13.13 -20.63
C ARG A 95 -10.32 13.70 -21.59
N LEU A 96 -10.71 14.96 -21.39
CA LEU A 96 -11.66 15.66 -22.26
C LEU A 96 -11.11 15.83 -23.69
N SER A 97 -9.83 16.18 -23.81
CA SER A 97 -9.20 16.38 -25.12
C SER A 97 -9.15 15.08 -25.94
N ARG A 98 -8.89 13.93 -25.31
CA ARG A 98 -8.96 12.61 -25.97
C ARG A 98 -10.38 12.27 -26.41
N MET A 99 -11.35 12.50 -25.54
CA MET A 99 -12.77 12.24 -25.84
C MET A 99 -13.26 13.11 -27.02
N GLU A 100 -12.86 14.38 -27.05
CA GLU A 100 -13.21 15.29 -28.15
C GLU A 100 -12.57 14.86 -29.46
N ALA A 101 -11.28 14.47 -29.46
CA ALA A 101 -10.60 13.95 -30.65
C ALA A 101 -11.29 12.69 -31.20
N ASP A 102 -11.68 11.76 -30.32
CA ASP A 102 -12.42 10.55 -30.70
C ASP A 102 -13.83 10.86 -31.23
N TYR A 103 -14.48 11.89 -30.69
CA TYR A 103 -15.79 12.35 -31.17
C TYR A 103 -15.67 12.97 -32.56
N GLN A 104 -14.73 13.89 -32.75
CA GLN A 104 -14.53 14.56 -34.03
C GLN A 104 -14.13 13.56 -35.14
N LYS A 105 -13.24 12.61 -34.84
CA LYS A 105 -12.88 11.53 -35.77
C LYS A 105 -14.08 10.68 -36.18
N ARG A 106 -14.98 10.36 -35.24
CA ARG A 106 -16.21 9.61 -35.54
C ARG A 106 -17.20 10.44 -36.36
N LYS A 107 -17.32 11.74 -36.08
CA LYS A 107 -18.19 12.66 -36.81
C LYS A 107 -17.75 12.83 -38.27
N GLU A 108 -16.45 12.88 -38.55
CA GLU A 108 -15.90 13.01 -39.91
C GLU A 108 -16.04 11.73 -40.75
N MET A 109 -16.27 10.57 -40.11
CA MET A 109 -16.49 9.29 -40.79
C MET A 109 -17.96 9.05 -41.19
N VAL A 110 -18.89 9.93 -40.77
CA VAL A 110 -20.32 9.87 -41.07
C VAL A 110 -20.68 10.96 -42.07
#